data_AF-A0A528XSH8-F1
#
_entry.id   AF-A0A528XSH8-F1
#
_cell.length_a   1.000
_cell.length_b   1.000
_cell.length_c   1.000
_cell.angle_alpha   90.00
_cell.angle_beta   90.00
_cell.angle_gamma   90.00
#
_symmetry.space_group_name_H-M   'P 1'
#
loop_
_entity.id
_entity.type
_entity.pdbx_description
1 polymer ?
#
loop_
_entity_poly.entity_id
_entity_poly.type
_entity_poly.pdbx_seq_one_letter_code
_entity_poly.pdbx_strand_id
1 'polypeptide(L)'
;QYSWGDYGLTFFGLLGLAIPNFMLALILMYFANIWFGTSIGHLMDQQYLGEPMSWAKAKSILAHLWIPVLIIGTGGTASMIRRLRANLLDELHKQYVVTARAKGLHPFKTLVKYPLRMALNFFISDIGSILPAIISGAEITAIVLSLETTGPMLIKALQSQDMYLAGSFLMFLAFLTVIGVLISDLALALLDPRIRLQGGSTK
;
A
#
# COMPACT_ATOMS: atom_id res chain seq x y z
N GLN A 1 -4.67 -1.02 -27.43
CA GLN A 1 -4.27 -2.28 -26.78
C GLN A 1 -3.18 -2.87 -27.66
N TYR A 2 -2.02 -3.20 -27.07
CA TYR A 2 -0.81 -3.69 -27.76
C TYR A 2 0.03 -2.60 -28.49
N SER A 3 0.16 -1.42 -27.88
CA SER A 3 1.15 -0.42 -28.31
C SER A 3 2.54 -0.78 -27.79
N TRP A 4 3.61 -0.41 -28.49
CA TRP A 4 4.99 -0.50 -27.98
C TRP A 4 5.15 0.26 -26.64
N GLY A 5 4.38 1.33 -26.44
CA GLY A 5 4.31 2.04 -25.16
C GLY A 5 3.63 1.22 -24.05
N ASP A 6 2.61 0.42 -24.36
CA ASP A 6 1.98 -0.49 -23.38
C ASP A 6 2.99 -1.55 -22.92
N TYR A 7 3.79 -2.11 -23.84
CA TYR A 7 4.83 -3.09 -23.52
C TYR A 7 5.97 -2.48 -22.70
N GLY A 8 6.45 -1.30 -23.07
CA GLY A 8 7.47 -0.57 -22.31
C GLY A 8 7.02 -0.26 -20.89
N LEU A 9 5.82 0.32 -20.72
CA LEU A 9 5.26 0.63 -19.41
C LEU A 9 4.99 -0.63 -18.58
N THR A 10 4.55 -1.72 -19.21
CA THR A 10 4.35 -3.01 -18.52
C THR A 10 5.70 -3.60 -18.08
N PHE A 11 6.73 -3.52 -18.91
CA PHE A 11 8.09 -3.98 -18.58
C PHE A 11 8.69 -3.19 -17.42
N PHE A 12 8.63 -1.86 -17.44
CA PHE A 12 9.06 -1.03 -16.31
C PHE A 12 8.22 -1.29 -15.05
N GLY A 13 6.91 -1.51 -15.19
CA GLY A 13 6.05 -1.92 -14.09
C GLY A 13 6.43 -3.27 -13.50
N LEU A 14 6.82 -4.24 -14.33
CA LEU A 14 7.31 -5.55 -13.89
C LEU A 14 8.67 -5.45 -13.21
N LEU A 15 9.59 -4.63 -13.71
CA LEU A 15 10.86 -4.36 -13.04
C LEU A 15 10.65 -3.75 -11.65
N GLY A 16 9.77 -2.76 -11.53
CA GLY A 16 9.44 -2.15 -10.23
C GLY A 16 8.80 -3.12 -9.24
N LEU A 17 8.09 -4.15 -9.72
CA LEU A 17 7.54 -5.21 -8.88
C LEU A 17 8.55 -6.32 -8.55
N ALA A 18 9.51 -6.56 -9.44
CA ALA A 18 10.55 -7.56 -9.26
C ALA A 18 11.65 -7.08 -8.31
N ILE A 19 11.90 -5.77 -8.25
CA ILE A 19 12.86 -5.17 -7.33
C ILE A 19 12.22 -5.10 -5.94
N PRO A 20 12.82 -5.74 -4.91
CA PRO A 20 12.33 -5.61 -3.55
C PRO A 20 12.40 -4.15 -3.05
N ASN A 21 11.41 -3.71 -2.29
CA ASN A 21 11.35 -2.35 -1.74
C ASN A 21 12.62 -1.94 -0.97
N PHE A 22 13.23 -2.88 -0.24
CA PHE A 22 14.47 -2.62 0.50
C PHE A 22 15.68 -2.39 -0.43
N MET A 23 15.74 -3.04 -1.60
CA MET A 23 16.79 -2.79 -2.59
C MET A 23 16.61 -1.40 -3.21
N LEU A 24 15.38 -1.05 -3.53
CA LEU A 24 15.04 0.28 -4.04
C LEU A 24 15.41 1.36 -3.01
N ALA A 25 15.23 1.06 -1.71
CA ALA A 25 15.68 1.92 -0.62
C ALA A 25 17.19 2.16 -0.63
N LEU A 26 18.01 1.10 -0.74
CA LEU A 26 19.46 1.22 -0.82
C LEU A 26 19.91 2.07 -2.02
N ILE A 27 19.31 1.83 -3.19
CA ILE A 27 19.61 2.57 -4.41
C ILE A 27 19.27 4.06 -4.23
N LEU A 28 18.07 4.37 -3.75
CA LEU A 28 17.66 5.76 -3.53
C LEU A 28 18.50 6.47 -2.47
N MET A 29 18.84 5.80 -1.36
CA MET A 29 19.75 6.36 -0.35
C MET A 29 21.12 6.70 -0.94
N TYR A 30 21.68 5.80 -1.76
CA TYR A 30 22.97 6.03 -2.42
C TYR A 30 22.93 7.25 -3.34
N PHE A 31 21.92 7.35 -4.20
CA PHE A 31 21.75 8.51 -5.06
C PHE A 31 21.45 9.79 -4.27
N ALA A 32 20.64 9.70 -3.21
CA ALA A 32 20.31 10.84 -2.38
C ALA A 32 21.56 11.42 -1.71
N ASN A 33 22.45 10.56 -1.20
CA ASN A 33 23.71 10.97 -0.61
C ASN A 33 24.66 11.63 -1.62
N ILE A 34 24.81 11.07 -2.83
CA ILE A 34 25.70 11.63 -3.85
C ILE A 34 25.21 12.97 -4.41
N TRP A 35 23.91 13.06 -4.69
CA TRP A 35 23.35 14.20 -5.42
C TRP A 35 22.87 15.32 -4.51
N PHE A 36 22.34 14.98 -3.33
CA PHE A 36 21.75 15.94 -2.39
C PHE A 36 22.53 16.06 -1.08
N GLY A 37 23.56 15.25 -0.86
CA GLY A 37 24.34 15.26 0.39
C GLY A 37 23.53 14.83 1.62
N THR A 38 22.34 14.24 1.43
CA THR A 38 21.49 13.81 2.53
C THR A 38 22.17 12.67 3.29
N SER A 39 22.00 12.67 4.61
CA SER A 39 22.53 11.61 5.46
C SER A 39 21.94 10.25 5.08
N ILE A 40 22.74 9.20 5.24
CA ILE A 40 22.35 7.83 4.91
C ILE A 40 21.57 7.27 6.09
N GLY A 41 20.29 7.00 5.87
CA GLY A 41 19.40 6.41 6.87
C GLY A 41 18.80 7.46 7.80
N HIS A 42 17.92 6.99 8.70
CA HIS A 42 17.07 7.79 9.57
C HIS A 42 16.14 8.75 8.81
N LEU A 43 15.22 9.38 9.55
CA LEU A 43 14.35 10.44 9.01
C LEU A 43 14.98 11.82 9.12
N MET A 44 16.23 11.95 9.58
CA MET A 44 16.88 13.23 9.85
C MET A 44 18.40 13.02 9.96
N ASP A 45 19.14 14.12 9.86
CA ASP A 45 20.60 14.10 10.08
C ASP A 45 20.94 13.65 11.50
N GLN A 46 22.09 12.98 11.65
CA GLN A 46 22.55 12.42 12.93
C GLN A 46 22.64 13.46 14.06
N GLN A 47 22.96 14.71 13.75
CA GLN A 47 23.03 15.80 14.73
C GLN A 47 21.69 16.15 15.39
N TYR A 48 20.56 15.73 14.80
CA TYR A 48 19.22 15.99 15.32
C TYR A 48 18.59 14.75 15.98
N LEU A 49 19.28 13.62 16.01
CA LEU A 49 18.84 12.42 16.73
C LEU A 49 18.83 12.70 18.24
N GLY A 50 17.73 12.37 18.92
CA GLY A 50 17.58 12.61 20.35
C GLY A 50 17.35 14.08 20.78
N GLU A 51 17.59 15.05 19.90
CA GLU A 51 17.36 16.47 20.18
C GLU A 51 15.86 16.83 20.20
N PRO A 52 15.43 17.82 21.01
CA PRO A 52 14.06 18.31 21.01
C PRO A 52 13.66 18.89 19.63
N MET A 53 12.34 18.96 19.39
CA MET A 53 11.81 19.44 18.12
C MET A 53 12.20 20.91 17.89
N SER A 54 12.99 21.15 16.85
CA SER A 54 13.40 22.48 16.40
C SER A 54 13.05 22.69 14.94
N TRP A 55 13.00 23.95 14.50
CA TRP A 55 12.75 24.26 13.09
C TRP A 55 13.80 23.65 12.15
N ALA A 56 15.07 23.61 12.60
CA ALA A 56 16.16 23.00 11.86
C ALA A 56 15.97 21.48 11.72
N LYS A 57 15.55 20.81 12.80
CA LYS A 57 15.19 19.39 12.80
C LYS A 57 14.00 19.11 11.88
N ALA A 58 12.95 19.93 11.91
CA ALA A 58 11.80 19.78 11.02
C ALA A 58 12.18 19.90 9.53
N LYS A 59 13.06 20.84 9.19
CA LYS A 59 13.60 20.99 7.83
C LYS A 59 14.45 19.78 7.41
N SER A 60 15.28 19.27 8.30
CA SER A 60 16.05 18.03 8.07
C SER A 60 15.11 16.85 7.83
N ILE A 61 14.02 16.74 8.60
CA ILE A 61 13.01 15.69 8.41
C ILE A 61 12.37 15.78 7.03
N LEU A 62 11.89 16.95 6.62
CA LEU A 62 11.31 17.16 5.29
C LEU A 62 12.28 16.79 4.15
N ALA A 63 13.57 17.06 4.32
CA ALA A 63 14.60 16.72 3.34
C ALA A 63 14.88 15.21 3.23
N HIS A 64 14.61 14.42 4.28
CA HIS A 64 14.78 12.97 4.28
C HIS A 64 13.46 12.22 4.01
N LEU A 65 12.30 12.87 4.19
CA LEU A 65 10.98 12.24 4.12
C LEU A 65 10.61 11.71 2.74
N TRP A 66 11.12 12.31 1.66
CA TRP A 66 10.76 11.90 0.30
C TRP A 66 11.22 10.48 -0.04
N ILE A 67 12.32 10.01 0.54
CA ILE A 67 12.87 8.66 0.31
C ILE A 67 11.86 7.59 0.78
N PRO A 68 11.48 7.50 2.08
CA PRO A 68 10.50 6.54 2.54
C PRO A 68 9.13 6.74 1.91
N VAL A 69 8.72 7.99 1.63
CA VAL A 69 7.44 8.26 0.95
C VAL A 69 7.43 7.69 -0.46
N LEU A 70 8.51 7.82 -1.23
CA LEU A 70 8.57 7.21 -2.55
C LEU A 70 8.59 5.69 -2.45
N ILE A 71 9.42 5.09 -1.59
CA ILE A 71 9.55 3.63 -1.52
C ILE A 71 8.22 2.99 -1.08
N ILE A 72 7.66 3.47 0.04
CA ILE A 72 6.44 2.91 0.63
C ILE A 72 5.23 3.31 -0.21
N GLY A 73 5.13 4.58 -0.59
CA GLY A 73 3.99 5.13 -1.33
C GLY A 73 3.88 4.59 -2.75
N THR A 74 4.99 4.53 -3.50
CA THR A 74 4.96 4.00 -4.88
C THR A 74 4.73 2.49 -4.89
N GLY A 75 5.37 1.73 -4.00
CA GLY A 75 5.17 0.27 -3.92
C GLY A 75 3.72 -0.11 -3.61
N GLY A 76 3.11 0.56 -2.63
CA GLY A 76 1.69 0.39 -2.30
C GLY A 76 0.77 0.77 -3.45
N THR A 77 1.01 1.95 -4.04
CA THR A 77 0.19 2.49 -5.14
C THR A 77 0.29 1.64 -6.41
N ALA A 78 1.48 1.18 -6.79
CA ALA A 78 1.68 0.32 -7.96
C ALA A 78 0.95 -1.02 -7.81
N SER A 79 1.03 -1.62 -6.63
CA SER A 79 0.30 -2.85 -6.31
C SER A 79 -1.21 -2.64 -6.38
N MET A 80 -1.70 -1.53 -5.84
CA MET A 80 -3.11 -1.15 -5.88
C MET A 80 -3.61 -0.93 -7.32
N ILE A 81 -2.89 -0.14 -8.14
CA ILE A 81 -3.23 0.09 -9.55
C ILE A 81 -3.30 -1.24 -10.31
N ARG A 82 -2.36 -2.15 -10.07
CA ARG A 82 -2.33 -3.47 -10.72
C ARG A 82 -3.58 -4.30 -10.38
N ARG A 83 -3.94 -4.35 -9.09
CA ARG A 83 -5.14 -5.07 -8.63
C ARG A 83 -6.42 -4.44 -9.18
N LEU A 84 -6.52 -3.11 -9.16
CA LEU A 84 -7.65 -2.38 -9.74
C LEU A 84 -7.80 -2.65 -11.25
N ARG A 85 -6.69 -2.63 -12.00
CA ARG A 85 -6.69 -2.94 -13.43
C ARG A 85 -7.13 -4.38 -13.70
N ALA A 86 -6.65 -5.34 -12.92
CA ALA A 86 -7.07 -6.74 -13.04
C ALA A 86 -8.58 -6.88 -12.80
N ASN A 87 -9.09 -6.36 -11.68
CA ASN A 87 -10.53 -6.41 -11.36
C ASN A 87 -11.38 -5.70 -12.43
N LEU A 88 -10.94 -4.55 -12.93
CA LEU A 88 -11.63 -3.84 -14.02
C LEU A 88 -11.67 -4.67 -15.31
N LEU A 89 -10.57 -5.33 -15.67
CA LEU A 89 -10.52 -6.19 -16.85
C LEU A 89 -11.50 -7.36 -16.71
N ASP A 90 -11.63 -7.96 -15.54
CA ASP A 90 -12.59 -9.03 -15.28
C ASP A 90 -14.05 -8.55 -15.36
N GLU A 91 -14.35 -7.36 -14.83
CA GLU A 91 -15.70 -6.78 -14.90
C GLU A 91 -16.12 -6.37 -16.32
N LEU A 92 -15.17 -5.95 -17.16
CA LEU A 92 -15.45 -5.49 -18.54
C LEU A 92 -16.04 -6.59 -19.45
N HIS A 93 -15.80 -7.86 -19.14
CA HIS A 93 -16.30 -9.00 -19.93
C HIS A 93 -17.69 -9.48 -19.49
N LYS A 94 -18.29 -8.88 -18.46
CA LYS A 94 -19.58 -9.34 -17.93
C LYS A 94 -20.77 -8.84 -18.78
N GLN A 95 -21.83 -9.64 -18.79
CA GLN A 95 -23.04 -9.43 -19.63
C GLN A 95 -23.68 -8.05 -19.44
N TYR A 96 -23.62 -7.47 -18.23
CA TYR A 96 -24.18 -6.15 -17.96
C TYR A 96 -23.40 -5.02 -18.67
N VAL A 97 -22.09 -5.17 -18.87
CA VAL A 97 -21.25 -4.23 -19.64
C VAL A 97 -21.51 -4.38 -21.13
N VAL A 98 -21.60 -5.62 -21.62
CA VAL A 98 -21.93 -5.93 -23.03
C VAL A 98 -23.29 -5.33 -23.39
N THR A 99 -24.29 -5.52 -22.53
CA THR A 99 -25.63 -4.95 -22.72
C THR A 99 -25.60 -3.42 -22.72
N ALA A 100 -24.84 -2.80 -21.84
CA ALA A 100 -24.70 -1.35 -21.80
C ALA A 100 -24.06 -0.79 -23.09
N ARG A 101 -23.05 -1.48 -23.63
CA ARG A 101 -22.45 -1.13 -24.94
C ARG A 101 -23.44 -1.32 -26.09
N ALA A 102 -24.20 -2.42 -26.10
CA ALA A 102 -25.21 -2.69 -27.13
C ALA A 102 -26.34 -1.65 -27.12
N LYS A 103 -26.67 -1.09 -25.96
CA LYS A 103 -27.62 0.03 -25.80
C LYS A 103 -27.06 1.40 -26.24
N GLY A 104 -25.83 1.46 -26.74
CA GLY A 104 -25.23 2.70 -27.24
C GLY A 104 -24.74 3.66 -26.14
N LEU A 105 -24.55 3.21 -24.91
CA LEU A 105 -24.00 4.08 -23.87
C LEU A 105 -22.55 4.50 -24.18
N HIS A 106 -22.27 5.80 -24.01
CA HIS A 106 -20.93 6.37 -24.18
C HIS A 106 -19.87 5.57 -23.40
N PRO A 107 -18.69 5.24 -24.00
CA PRO A 107 -17.68 4.38 -23.39
C PRO A 107 -17.28 4.75 -21.97
N PHE A 108 -17.09 6.05 -21.70
CA PHE A 108 -16.75 6.55 -20.36
C PHE A 108 -17.87 6.33 -19.34
N LYS A 109 -19.13 6.56 -19.74
CA LYS A 109 -20.30 6.36 -18.86
C LYS A 109 -20.51 4.87 -18.56
N THR A 110 -20.27 4.01 -19.55
CA THR A 110 -20.31 2.56 -19.40
C THR A 110 -19.23 2.06 -18.45
N LEU A 111 -18.02 2.62 -18.49
CA LEU A 111 -16.91 2.26 -17.61
C LEU A 111 -17.11 2.73 -16.16
N VAL A 112 -17.44 4.01 -15.96
CA VAL A 112 -17.55 4.59 -14.61
C VAL A 112 -18.76 4.07 -13.84
N LYS A 113 -19.90 3.88 -14.54
CA LYS A 113 -21.16 3.55 -13.87
C LYS A 113 -21.25 2.10 -13.40
N TYR A 114 -20.64 1.17 -14.14
CA TYR A 114 -20.82 -0.27 -13.91
C TYR A 114 -19.55 -0.98 -13.41
N PRO A 115 -18.53 -1.26 -14.24
CA PRO A 115 -17.37 -2.03 -13.84
C PRO A 115 -16.50 -1.30 -12.81
N LEU A 116 -16.36 0.03 -12.89
CA LEU A 116 -15.57 0.78 -11.91
C LEU A 116 -16.17 0.70 -10.50
N ARG A 117 -17.49 0.84 -10.37
CA ARG A 117 -18.17 0.73 -9.08
C ARG A 117 -17.97 -0.65 -8.45
N MET A 118 -17.96 -1.71 -9.24
CA MET A 118 -17.74 -3.07 -8.76
C MET A 118 -16.27 -3.35 -8.44
N ALA A 119 -15.34 -2.84 -9.25
CA ALA A 119 -13.91 -2.97 -9.00
C ALA A 119 -13.46 -2.20 -7.73
N LEU A 120 -14.20 -1.18 -7.30
CA LEU A 120 -13.92 -0.44 -6.06
C LEU A 120 -14.26 -1.23 -4.79
N ASN A 121 -15.06 -2.30 -4.85
CA ASN A 121 -15.30 -3.15 -3.67
C ASN A 121 -13.97 -3.71 -3.14
N PHE A 122 -13.07 -4.12 -4.03
CA PHE A 122 -11.72 -4.55 -3.64
C PHE A 122 -10.96 -3.46 -2.85
N PHE A 123 -11.09 -2.19 -3.25
CA PHE A 123 -10.42 -1.09 -2.55
C PHE A 123 -10.93 -0.95 -1.11
N ILE A 124 -12.24 -1.10 -0.91
CA ILE A 124 -12.86 -1.03 0.41
C ILE A 124 -12.41 -2.23 1.27
N SER A 125 -12.29 -3.42 0.68
CA SER A 125 -11.71 -4.58 1.35
C SER A 125 -10.28 -4.35 1.82
N ASP A 126 -9.46 -3.72 0.98
CA ASP A 126 -8.04 -3.46 1.26
C ASP A 126 -7.83 -2.46 2.41
N ILE A 127 -8.81 -1.57 2.68
CA ILE A 127 -8.77 -0.63 3.81
C ILE A 127 -8.59 -1.37 5.15
N GLY A 128 -9.12 -2.59 5.28
CA GLY A 128 -8.96 -3.37 6.50
C GLY A 128 -7.51 -3.72 6.83
N SER A 129 -6.62 -3.70 5.85
CA SER A 129 -5.18 -3.93 6.05
C SER A 129 -4.41 -2.67 6.50
N ILE A 130 -5.02 -1.47 6.42
CA ILE A 130 -4.32 -0.21 6.73
C ILE A 130 -3.94 -0.16 8.21
N LEU A 131 -4.84 -0.56 9.12
CA LEU A 131 -4.58 -0.53 10.56
C LEU A 131 -3.35 -1.37 10.95
N PRO A 132 -3.25 -2.67 10.61
CA PRO A 132 -2.05 -3.44 10.91
C PRO A 132 -0.83 -2.94 10.13
N ALA A 133 -1.00 -2.44 8.91
CA ALA A 133 0.11 -1.90 8.10
C ALA A 133 0.75 -0.64 8.71
N ILE A 134 0.01 0.16 9.49
CA ILE A 134 0.59 1.31 10.21
C ILE A 134 1.61 0.85 11.27
N ILE A 135 1.36 -0.30 11.92
CA ILE A 135 2.22 -0.83 12.97
C ILE A 135 3.35 -1.69 12.42
N SER A 136 3.05 -2.63 11.53
CA SER A 136 4.07 -3.51 10.94
C SER A 136 4.93 -2.75 9.93
N GLY A 137 4.33 -1.89 9.10
CA GLY A 137 5.03 -1.14 8.07
C GLY A 137 5.85 -2.03 7.14
N ALA A 138 6.74 -1.41 6.34
CA ALA A 138 7.70 -2.16 5.55
C ALA A 138 8.93 -2.52 6.42
N GLU A 139 8.82 -3.55 7.27
CA GLU A 139 9.79 -3.92 8.32
C GLU A 139 11.25 -3.95 7.84
N ILE A 140 11.52 -4.71 6.76
CA ILE A 140 12.87 -4.83 6.19
C ILE A 140 13.34 -3.49 5.60
N THR A 141 12.43 -2.74 5.00
CA THR A 141 12.76 -1.41 4.44
C THR A 141 13.06 -0.41 5.56
N ALA A 142 12.33 -0.48 6.68
CA ALA A 142 12.59 0.33 7.86
C ALA A 142 13.94 0.01 8.51
N ILE A 143 14.34 -1.27 8.52
CA ILE A 143 15.69 -1.66 8.97
C ILE A 143 16.76 -1.03 8.07
N VAL A 144 16.62 -1.16 6.75
CA VAL A 144 17.57 -0.59 5.77
C VAL A 144 17.66 0.92 5.89
N LEU A 145 16.51 1.59 6.01
CA LEU A 145 16.42 3.03 6.21
C LEU A 145 16.79 3.46 7.65
N SER A 146 17.13 2.54 8.56
CA SER A 146 17.39 2.83 9.98
C SER A 146 16.28 3.64 10.65
N LEU A 147 15.02 3.35 10.32
CA LEU A 147 13.86 4.03 10.89
C LEU A 147 13.55 3.51 12.28
N GLU A 148 13.22 4.41 13.19
CA GLU A 148 12.77 4.10 14.55
C GLU A 148 11.27 3.77 14.56
N THR A 149 10.89 2.70 13.87
CA THR A 149 9.50 2.21 13.84
C THR A 149 9.36 0.92 14.65
N THR A 150 8.11 0.50 14.84
CA THR A 150 7.73 -0.74 15.52
C THR A 150 8.18 -2.01 14.79
N GLY A 151 8.33 -1.97 13.46
CA GLY A 151 8.76 -3.11 12.65
C GLY A 151 10.15 -3.65 13.03
N PRO A 152 11.22 -2.82 13.00
CA PRO A 152 12.55 -3.21 13.48
C PRO A 152 12.56 -3.72 14.92
N MET A 153 11.69 -3.20 15.80
CA MET A 153 11.57 -3.70 17.18
C MET A 153 11.02 -5.13 17.22
N LEU A 154 9.98 -5.44 16.43
CA LEU A 154 9.44 -6.79 16.30
C LEU A 154 10.50 -7.77 15.78
N ILE A 155 11.23 -7.41 14.72
CA ILE A 155 12.29 -8.28 14.17
C ILE A 155 13.39 -8.54 15.20
N LYS A 156 13.82 -7.50 15.93
CA LYS A 156 14.79 -7.65 17.02
C LYS A 156 14.27 -8.59 18.11
N ALA A 157 13.02 -8.45 18.54
CA ALA A 157 12.41 -9.32 19.54
C ALA A 157 12.37 -10.78 19.08
N LEU A 158 12.06 -11.03 17.80
CA LEU A 158 12.08 -12.38 17.23
C LEU A 158 13.49 -12.97 17.19
N GLN A 159 14.49 -12.18 16.80
CA GLN A 159 15.89 -12.61 16.75
C GLN A 159 16.47 -12.87 18.13
N SER A 160 16.12 -12.03 19.12
CA SER A 160 16.54 -12.20 20.51
C SER A 160 15.69 -13.21 21.29
N GLN A 161 14.73 -13.86 20.63
CA GLN A 161 13.77 -14.79 21.24
C GLN A 161 13.02 -14.20 22.45
N ASP A 162 12.78 -12.87 22.43
CA ASP A 162 11.92 -12.22 23.41
C ASP A 162 10.46 -12.51 23.06
N MET A 163 9.99 -13.67 23.51
CA MET A 163 8.68 -14.21 23.17
C MET A 163 7.53 -13.37 23.77
N TYR A 164 7.79 -12.65 24.86
CA TYR A 164 6.79 -11.75 25.46
C TYR A 164 6.60 -10.50 24.60
N LEU A 165 7.70 -9.85 24.19
CA LEU A 165 7.62 -8.68 23.34
C LEU A 165 7.10 -9.03 21.96
N ALA A 166 7.65 -10.06 21.32
CA ALA A 166 7.18 -10.53 20.01
C ALA A 166 5.72 -10.98 20.05
N GLY A 167 5.33 -11.75 21.07
CA GLY A 167 3.95 -12.19 21.26
C GLY A 167 2.97 -11.03 21.46
N SER A 168 3.36 -10.00 22.19
CA SER A 168 2.55 -8.79 22.40
C SER A 168 2.33 -8.02 21.09
N PHE A 169 3.38 -7.86 20.27
CA PHE A 169 3.27 -7.27 18.94
C PHE A 169 2.34 -8.08 18.03
N LEU A 170 2.50 -9.40 17.99
CA LEU A 170 1.67 -10.27 17.15
C LEU A 170 0.20 -10.25 17.59
N MET A 171 -0.07 -10.29 18.89
CA MET A 171 -1.43 -10.17 19.43
C MET A 171 -2.06 -8.82 19.08
N PHE A 172 -1.30 -7.73 19.22
CA PHE A 172 -1.78 -6.40 18.88
C PHE A 172 -2.06 -6.26 17.38
N LEU A 173 -1.17 -6.80 16.52
CA LEU A 173 -1.36 -6.82 15.07
C LEU A 173 -2.58 -7.65 14.67
N ALA A 174 -2.78 -8.82 15.29
CA ALA A 174 -3.94 -9.66 15.07
C ALA A 174 -5.24 -8.93 15.46
N PHE A 175 -5.25 -8.26 16.61
CA PHE A 175 -6.38 -7.45 17.06
C PHE A 175 -6.72 -6.32 16.08
N LEU A 176 -5.72 -5.55 15.64
CA LEU A 176 -5.90 -4.50 14.63
C LEU A 176 -6.37 -5.05 13.28
N THR A 177 -5.91 -6.24 12.91
CA THR A 177 -6.35 -6.93 11.69
C THR A 177 -7.82 -7.28 11.77
N VAL A 178 -8.28 -7.85 12.89
CA VAL A 178 -9.70 -8.19 13.10
C VAL A 178 -10.57 -6.93 13.05
N ILE A 179 -10.16 -5.85 13.72
CA ILE A 179 -10.88 -4.57 13.68
C ILE A 179 -10.90 -3.99 12.26
N GLY A 180 -9.76 -3.99 11.57
CA GLY A 180 -9.64 -3.46 10.23
C GLY A 180 -10.53 -4.21 9.25
N VAL A 181 -10.50 -5.54 9.27
CA VAL A 181 -11.37 -6.38 8.43
C VAL A 181 -12.84 -6.14 8.76
N LEU A 182 -13.22 -6.05 10.04
CA LEU A 182 -14.59 -5.75 10.45
C LEU A 182 -15.07 -4.39 9.92
N ILE A 183 -14.23 -3.35 9.99
CA ILE A 183 -14.53 -2.02 9.43
C ILE A 183 -14.73 -2.12 7.91
N SER A 184 -13.85 -2.85 7.22
CA SER A 184 -13.95 -3.12 5.78
C SER A 184 -15.27 -3.81 5.42
N ASP A 185 -15.64 -4.85 6.15
CA ASP A 185 -16.86 -5.63 5.90
C ASP A 185 -18.12 -4.79 6.11
N LEU A 186 -18.14 -3.96 7.16
CA LEU A 186 -19.22 -3.00 7.40
C LEU A 186 -19.31 -1.95 6.29
N ALA A 187 -18.17 -1.40 5.85
CA ALA A 187 -18.12 -0.43 4.76
C ALA A 187 -18.60 -1.04 3.44
N LEU A 188 -18.23 -2.29 3.14
CA LEU A 188 -18.71 -3.06 1.99
C LEU A 188 -20.22 -3.29 2.06
N ALA A 189 -20.74 -3.71 3.22
CA ALA A 189 -22.16 -3.95 3.41
C ALA A 189 -23.01 -2.67 3.25
N LEU A 190 -22.45 -1.50 3.60
CA LEU A 190 -23.09 -0.20 3.40
C LEU A 190 -23.04 0.26 1.93
N LEU A 191 -21.92 0.02 1.24
CA LEU A 191 -21.69 0.54 -0.10
C LEU A 191 -22.28 -0.35 -1.21
N ASP A 192 -22.32 -1.66 -1.00
CA ASP A 192 -22.90 -2.63 -1.91
C ASP A 192 -24.09 -3.40 -1.29
N PRO A 193 -25.34 -2.98 -1.55
CA PRO A 193 -26.53 -3.66 -1.05
C PRO A 193 -26.71 -5.08 -1.61
N ARG A 194 -25.93 -5.50 -2.62
CA ARG A 194 -25.96 -6.88 -3.14
C ARG A 194 -25.31 -7.88 -2.20
N ILE A 195 -24.35 -7.44 -1.39
CA ILE A 195 -23.72 -8.27 -0.34
C ILE A 195 -24.77 -8.65 0.71
N ARG A 196 -25.69 -7.72 1.02
CA ARG A 196 -26.87 -7.99 1.87
C ARG A 196 -27.82 -9.05 1.29
N LEU A 197 -27.95 -9.14 -0.04
CA LEU A 197 -28.88 -10.05 -0.70
C LEU A 197 -28.37 -11.50 -0.75
N GLN A 198 -27.06 -11.73 -0.66
CA GLN A 198 -26.51 -13.10 -0.58
C GLN A 198 -26.65 -13.73 0.81
N GLY A 199 -26.67 -12.92 1.88
CA GLY A 199 -26.98 -13.40 3.24
C GLY A 199 -28.47 -13.71 3.47
N GLY A 200 -29.32 -13.34 2.52
CA GLY A 200 -30.75 -13.63 2.50
C GLY A 200 -31.11 -14.60 1.36
N SER A 201 -30.50 -15.78 1.32
CA SER A 201 -30.98 -16.87 0.48
C SER A 201 -31.25 -18.12 1.30
N THR A 202 -32.49 -18.59 1.19
CA THR A 202 -33.07 -19.86 1.67
C THR A 202 -33.40 -19.99 3.16
N LYS A 203 -34.60 -19.51 3.51
CA LYS A 203 -35.67 -20.38 3.99
C LYS A 203 -36.98 -19.99 3.33
#